data_AF-G4YH51-F1
#
_entry.id   AF-G4YH51-F1
#
_cell.length_a   1.000
_cell.length_b   1.000
_cell.length_c   1.000
_cell.angle_alpha   90.00
_cell.angle_beta   90.00
_cell.angle_gamma   90.00
#
_symmetry.space_group_name_H-M   'P 1'
#
loop_
_entity.id
_entity.type
_entity.pdbx_description
1 polymer ?
#
loop_
_entity_poly.entity_id
_entity_poly.type
_entity_poly.pdbx_seq_one_letter_code
_entity_poly.pdbx_strand_id
1 'polypeptide(L)'
;MVKASLLLLPAMLATAARAQQQPSGNDVLVTMAVNIDGSLRNLQLLKGESFEDAATSFARSNGLMAATDDAQVRAVIDQLSGLLKDKMQEVEAAQQPQEPMPSVQLSIPLTIDGYTGDLLKYETETPEAAVERFLYASGFSMDVMREVYPQLVSLVNRKLEELQPPKKELFAFALSLDGREITVRHFEGGNPMDEAVETLRGIGVNDGEFMDRVAPQIANQIVNEINNRQTAESVEEQVQPQQVAQPVTQQQPPQRRELFSEPLTLNNQPAIMIHYEGSTARETALRFLSENDINDDATIESLMPQLIGIVDARMAAILEEEAQTQAQAQAQAQAQAQTAAEPAGEQPQQPRQPLVTVPINLDEQRQANLEYFDGDDVEATVQRFLIAVGLGETERFNDNVVQLSALVRERVVALEQQRAQEQPQVVEQAAEPTRPEPLFSIPVTLSGNVYNLEYFEGQEPYHAANAFCVEKHEIVRAELGVEFDGDQLLACQNVLVQSILNILEERQQSQAGQQQAEEASAEAQAQPEAPAQAEPEAPVQAAETPVNPRGILLFTLDIDMGDGTSIQLPVHRNDNPRELATTFCAENKLGQENIPALVDAMEAQLAQL
;
A
#
# COMPACT_ATOMS: atom_id res chain seq x y z
N MET A 1 -8.42 36.39 -64.66
CA MET A 1 -9.44 35.95 -63.68
C MET A 1 -9.57 34.43 -63.77
N VAL A 2 -8.79 33.71 -62.98
CA VAL A 2 -8.92 32.26 -62.83
C VAL A 2 -9.33 32.05 -61.37
N LYS A 3 -10.54 31.56 -61.16
CA LYS A 3 -11.08 31.22 -59.84
C LYS A 3 -10.50 29.86 -59.43
N ALA A 4 -9.59 29.83 -58.47
CA ALA A 4 -9.20 28.60 -57.80
C ALA A 4 -10.25 28.32 -56.71
N SER A 5 -10.98 27.22 -56.86
CA SER A 5 -11.88 26.69 -55.83
C SER A 5 -11.12 25.59 -55.07
N LEU A 6 -10.86 25.81 -53.78
CA LEU A 6 -10.37 24.77 -52.88
C LEU A 6 -11.59 23.97 -52.38
N LEU A 7 -11.63 22.67 -52.68
CA LEU A 7 -12.56 21.71 -52.11
C LEU A 7 -11.86 20.96 -50.97
N LEU A 8 -12.40 21.07 -49.77
CA LEU A 8 -12.01 20.29 -48.59
C LEU A 8 -12.97 19.09 -48.46
N LEU A 9 -12.42 17.89 -48.33
CA LEU A 9 -13.11 16.67 -47.86
C LEU A 9 -12.22 15.97 -46.83
N PRO A 10 -12.78 15.41 -45.74
CA PRO A 10 -12.02 14.72 -44.71
C PRO A 10 -11.95 13.20 -44.94
N ALA A 11 -11.02 12.56 -44.21
CA ALA A 11 -10.80 11.12 -43.96
C ALA A 11 -9.81 10.37 -44.88
N MET A 12 -8.64 10.01 -44.33
CA MET A 12 -8.29 8.62 -43.92
C MET A 12 -6.83 8.51 -43.41
N LEU A 13 -6.70 7.77 -42.30
CA LEU A 13 -5.63 6.86 -41.84
C LEU A 13 -4.16 7.15 -42.23
N ALA A 14 -3.33 7.43 -41.21
CA ALA A 14 -1.87 7.46 -41.32
C ALA A 14 -1.24 6.22 -40.69
N THR A 15 -0.72 5.33 -41.52
CA THR A 15 0.36 4.40 -41.19
C THR A 15 1.68 5.17 -41.21
N ALA A 16 2.44 5.14 -40.11
CA ALA A 16 3.71 5.85 -39.97
C ALA A 16 4.83 5.14 -40.75
N ALA A 17 5.40 5.83 -41.73
CA ALA A 17 6.70 5.51 -42.33
C ALA A 17 7.71 6.56 -41.86
N ARG A 18 8.76 6.14 -41.14
CA ARG A 18 9.80 7.04 -40.63
C ARG A 18 11.04 6.95 -41.51
N ALA A 19 11.29 8.01 -42.27
CA ALA A 19 12.55 8.24 -42.99
C ALA A 19 13.43 9.22 -42.20
N GLN A 20 14.74 9.01 -42.33
CA GLN A 20 15.87 9.63 -41.64
C GLN A 20 15.94 11.17 -41.74
N GLN A 21 16.32 11.87 -40.66
CA GLN A 21 17.49 12.79 -40.59
C GLN A 21 17.59 13.62 -39.28
N GLN A 22 18.78 13.52 -38.65
CA GLN A 22 19.60 14.46 -37.87
C GLN A 22 19.05 15.36 -36.72
N PRO A 23 19.80 15.45 -35.60
CA PRO A 23 19.45 16.26 -34.44
C PRO A 23 19.94 17.71 -34.59
N SER A 24 19.05 18.67 -34.46
CA SER A 24 19.33 20.06 -34.10
C SER A 24 18.16 20.50 -33.25
N GLY A 25 18.42 20.81 -31.97
CA GLY A 25 17.43 20.95 -30.91
C GLY A 25 16.48 22.13 -31.07
N ASN A 26 15.50 21.98 -31.95
CA ASN A 26 14.28 22.78 -31.95
C ASN A 26 13.16 21.87 -31.47
N ASP A 27 12.70 22.09 -30.24
CA ASP A 27 11.63 21.35 -29.60
C ASP A 27 10.31 21.64 -30.34
N VAL A 28 9.83 20.68 -31.13
CA VAL A 28 8.62 20.82 -31.97
C VAL A 28 7.39 20.58 -31.10
N LEU A 29 6.53 21.58 -30.92
CA LEU A 29 5.31 21.50 -30.11
C LEU A 29 4.16 20.81 -30.86
N VAL A 30 3.93 21.17 -32.11
CA VAL A 30 2.83 20.65 -32.93
C VAL A 30 3.33 20.42 -34.36
N THR A 31 2.96 19.28 -34.96
CA THR A 31 3.18 19.01 -36.39
C THR A 31 1.86 18.63 -37.05
N MET A 32 1.51 19.29 -38.15
CA MET A 32 0.36 18.93 -38.97
C MET A 32 0.72 18.85 -40.45
N ALA A 33 0.08 17.94 -41.18
CA ALA A 33 0.24 17.85 -42.63
C ALA A 33 -0.74 18.81 -43.33
N VAL A 34 -0.20 19.68 -44.19
CA VAL A 34 -0.95 20.61 -45.05
C VAL A 34 -0.69 20.24 -46.50
N ASN A 35 -1.74 20.17 -47.32
CA ASN A 35 -1.61 19.86 -48.74
C ASN A 35 -1.35 21.14 -49.55
N ILE A 36 -0.18 21.21 -50.19
CA ILE A 36 0.20 22.28 -51.11
C ILE A 36 0.40 21.67 -52.48
N ASP A 37 -0.41 22.08 -53.45
CA ASP A 37 -0.31 21.64 -54.86
C ASP A 37 -0.27 20.10 -55.04
N GLY A 38 -1.01 19.37 -54.21
CA GLY A 38 -1.08 17.91 -54.24
C GLY A 38 0.05 17.20 -53.49
N SER A 39 0.96 17.93 -52.86
CA SER A 39 2.02 17.40 -52.00
C SER A 39 1.73 17.71 -50.53
N LEU A 40 1.77 16.69 -49.67
CA LEU A 40 1.68 16.87 -48.22
C LEU A 40 3.00 17.44 -47.69
N ARG A 41 2.91 18.55 -46.96
CA ARG A 41 4.02 19.25 -46.31
C ARG A 41 3.71 19.44 -44.84
N ASN A 42 4.70 19.28 -43.97
CA ASN A 42 4.50 19.40 -42.53
C ASN A 42 4.65 20.85 -42.09
N LEU A 43 3.58 21.41 -41.56
CA LEU A 43 3.58 22.66 -40.82
C LEU A 43 3.93 22.34 -39.38
N GLN A 44 5.04 22.91 -38.90
CA GLN A 44 5.59 22.67 -37.57
C GLN A 44 5.54 23.96 -36.76
N LEU A 45 5.14 23.85 -35.50
CA LEU A 45 5.22 24.92 -34.50
C LEU A 45 6.34 24.59 -33.53
N LEU A 46 7.34 25.45 -33.41
CA LEU A 46 8.44 25.26 -32.48
C LEU A 46 8.15 25.91 -31.12
N LYS A 47 8.79 25.42 -30.06
CA LYS A 47 8.67 25.99 -28.71
C LYS A 47 9.14 27.45 -28.67
N GLY A 48 8.23 28.35 -28.32
CA GLY A 48 8.47 29.79 -28.28
C GLY A 48 8.30 30.52 -29.62
N GLU A 49 7.96 29.82 -30.70
CA GLU A 49 7.60 30.41 -31.99
C GLU A 49 6.13 30.86 -31.97
N SER A 50 5.82 32.01 -32.57
CA SER A 50 4.43 32.45 -32.73
C SER A 50 3.76 31.68 -33.87
N PHE A 51 2.42 31.53 -33.83
CA PHE A 51 1.67 30.88 -34.92
C PHE A 51 1.88 31.57 -36.27
N GLU A 52 2.00 32.89 -36.26
CA GLU A 52 2.24 33.71 -37.46
C GLU A 52 3.66 33.49 -38.00
N ASP A 53 4.66 33.36 -37.13
CA ASP A 53 6.04 33.09 -37.52
C ASP A 53 6.20 31.67 -38.10
N ALA A 54 5.59 30.67 -37.46
CA ALA A 54 5.57 29.29 -37.96
C ALA A 54 4.90 29.20 -39.34
N ALA A 55 3.73 29.84 -39.50
CA ALA A 55 3.01 29.93 -40.77
C ALA A 55 3.85 30.66 -41.85
N THR A 56 4.52 31.75 -41.48
CA THR A 56 5.39 32.52 -42.38
C THR A 56 6.62 31.71 -42.82
N SER A 57 7.26 31.01 -41.89
CA SER A 57 8.41 30.13 -42.13
C SER A 57 8.05 28.99 -43.09
N PHE A 58 6.89 28.38 -42.87
CA PHE A 58 6.35 27.34 -43.75
C PHE A 58 5.97 27.87 -45.13
N ALA A 59 5.31 29.03 -45.22
CA ALA A 59 4.96 29.65 -46.49
C ALA A 59 6.22 30.05 -47.29
N ARG A 60 7.27 30.51 -46.61
CA ARG A 60 8.56 30.83 -47.24
C ARG A 60 9.27 29.59 -47.76
N SER A 61 9.37 28.53 -46.96
CA SER A 61 10.08 27.30 -47.34
C SER A 61 9.41 26.51 -48.47
N ASN A 62 8.09 26.67 -48.63
CA ASN A 62 7.32 26.01 -49.69
C ASN A 62 7.03 26.92 -50.89
N GLY A 63 7.65 28.11 -50.98
CA GLY A 63 7.52 28.99 -52.14
C GLY A 63 6.15 29.68 -52.28
N LEU A 64 5.28 29.62 -51.27
CA LEU A 64 3.97 30.28 -51.26
C LEU A 64 4.07 31.82 -51.26
N MET A 65 5.24 32.34 -50.89
CA MET A 65 5.58 33.77 -50.90
C MET A 65 5.97 34.31 -52.29
N ALA A 66 6.04 33.45 -53.31
CA ALA A 66 6.43 33.88 -54.67
C ALA A 66 5.31 34.59 -55.44
N ALA A 67 4.08 34.59 -54.92
CA ALA A 67 2.98 35.37 -55.48
C ALA A 67 3.25 36.87 -55.34
N THR A 68 3.03 37.65 -56.40
CA THR A 68 3.31 39.10 -56.43
C THR A 68 2.27 39.93 -55.65
N ASP A 69 1.27 39.28 -55.04
CA ASP A 69 0.15 39.92 -54.36
C ASP A 69 0.28 39.73 -52.84
N ASP A 70 0.76 40.77 -52.15
CA ASP A 70 0.95 40.80 -50.69
C ASP A 70 -0.34 40.46 -49.92
N ALA A 71 -1.52 40.76 -50.49
CA ALA A 71 -2.79 40.47 -49.84
C ALA A 71 -3.08 38.97 -49.82
N GLN A 72 -2.72 38.24 -50.89
CA GLN A 72 -2.87 36.79 -50.96
C GLN A 72 -1.90 36.08 -50.02
N VAL A 73 -0.66 36.56 -49.96
CA VAL A 73 0.36 36.03 -49.04
C VAL A 73 -0.11 36.17 -47.60
N ARG A 74 -0.64 37.34 -47.22
CA ARG A 74 -1.17 37.57 -45.86
C ARG A 74 -2.36 36.66 -45.54
N ALA A 75 -3.29 36.50 -46.47
CA ALA A 75 -4.45 35.61 -46.28
C ALA A 75 -4.03 34.14 -46.06
N VAL A 76 -2.98 33.67 -46.74
CA VAL A 76 -2.45 32.31 -46.55
C VAL A 76 -1.79 32.15 -45.18
N ILE A 77 -1.03 33.15 -44.71
CA ILE A 77 -0.43 33.14 -43.36
C ILE A 77 -1.51 33.12 -42.28
N ASP A 78 -2.55 33.95 -42.42
CA ASP A 78 -3.69 34.01 -41.49
C ASP A 78 -4.43 32.66 -41.43
N GLN A 79 -4.60 31.99 -42.57
CA GLN A 79 -5.23 30.67 -42.63
C GLN A 79 -4.37 29.58 -41.95
N LEU A 80 -3.07 29.54 -42.23
CA LEU A 80 -2.15 28.55 -41.66
C LEU A 80 -1.97 28.74 -40.15
N SER A 81 -1.90 29.98 -39.67
CA SER A 81 -1.83 30.30 -38.24
C SER A 81 -3.12 29.92 -37.51
N GLY A 82 -4.29 30.12 -38.14
CA GLY A 82 -5.58 29.63 -37.63
C GLY A 82 -5.61 28.11 -37.46
N LEU A 83 -5.14 27.35 -38.45
CA LEU A 83 -5.05 25.89 -38.36
C LEU A 83 -4.16 25.44 -37.21
N LEU A 84 -2.98 26.05 -37.04
CA LEU A 84 -2.08 25.76 -35.92
C LEU A 84 -2.73 26.04 -34.56
N LYS A 85 -3.48 27.14 -34.45
CA LYS A 85 -4.20 27.49 -33.22
C LYS A 85 -5.27 26.46 -32.87
N ASP A 86 -6.07 26.06 -33.85
CA ASP A 86 -7.12 25.04 -33.65
C ASP A 86 -6.51 23.70 -33.24
N LYS A 87 -5.40 23.30 -33.87
CA LYS A 87 -4.70 22.05 -33.53
C LYS A 87 -4.04 22.10 -32.17
N MET A 88 -3.47 23.24 -31.77
CA MET A 88 -2.89 23.39 -30.44
C MET A 88 -3.97 23.30 -29.36
N GLN A 89 -5.15 23.88 -29.60
CA GLN A 89 -6.29 23.75 -28.70
C GLN A 89 -6.80 22.29 -28.62
N GLU A 90 -6.79 21.56 -29.73
CA GLU A 90 -7.10 20.13 -29.75
C GLU A 90 -6.07 19.30 -28.96
N VAL A 91 -4.78 19.61 -29.11
CA VAL A 91 -3.70 18.94 -28.37
C VAL A 91 -3.74 19.28 -26.87
N GLU A 92 -4.01 20.54 -26.51
CA GLU A 92 -4.21 20.94 -25.11
C GLU A 92 -5.44 20.27 -24.50
N ALA A 93 -6.55 20.13 -25.25
CA ALA A 93 -7.73 19.42 -24.79
C ALA A 93 -7.48 17.90 -24.64
N ALA A 94 -6.61 17.31 -25.47
CA ALA A 94 -6.22 15.90 -25.38
C ALA A 94 -5.14 15.64 -24.31
N GLN A 95 -4.38 16.66 -23.90
CA GLN A 95 -3.37 16.59 -22.85
C GLN A 95 -3.89 16.98 -21.47
N GLN A 96 -5.14 17.43 -21.36
CA GLN A 96 -5.80 17.45 -20.06
C GLN A 96 -5.88 15.99 -19.59
N PRO A 97 -5.27 15.63 -18.45
CA PRO A 97 -5.42 14.31 -17.88
C PRO A 97 -6.93 14.06 -17.76
N GLN A 98 -7.45 13.06 -18.48
CA GLN A 98 -8.75 12.53 -18.14
C GLN A 98 -8.58 11.97 -16.73
N GLU A 99 -8.97 12.75 -15.73
CA GLU A 99 -9.01 12.27 -14.35
C GLU A 99 -9.79 10.95 -14.39
N PRO A 100 -9.21 9.85 -13.91
CA PRO A 100 -9.85 8.56 -13.95
C PRO A 100 -11.24 8.72 -13.33
N MET A 101 -12.28 8.38 -14.10
CA MET A 101 -13.65 8.50 -13.61
C MET A 101 -13.72 7.73 -12.28
N PRO A 102 -14.16 8.37 -11.19
CA PRO A 102 -14.09 7.74 -9.90
C PRO A 102 -14.98 6.49 -9.89
N SER A 103 -14.47 5.42 -9.28
CA SER A 103 -15.16 4.14 -9.13
C SER A 103 -16.49 4.35 -8.39
N VAL A 104 -17.58 3.80 -8.93
CA VAL A 104 -18.90 3.82 -8.30
C VAL A 104 -18.91 2.77 -7.18
N GLN A 105 -19.04 3.20 -5.93
CA GLN A 105 -19.11 2.31 -4.78
C GLN A 105 -20.54 1.83 -4.48
N LEU A 106 -21.55 2.67 -4.73
CA LEU A 106 -22.95 2.36 -4.47
C LEU A 106 -23.86 3.07 -5.48
N SER A 107 -24.90 2.37 -5.93
CA SER A 107 -25.97 2.91 -6.78
C SER A 107 -27.33 2.58 -6.20
N ILE A 108 -28.14 3.61 -5.94
CA ILE A 108 -29.51 3.46 -5.40
C ILE A 108 -30.49 4.09 -6.39
N PRO A 109 -31.37 3.30 -7.05
CA PRO A 109 -32.43 3.86 -7.86
C PRO A 109 -33.48 4.52 -6.98
N LEU A 110 -33.71 5.82 -7.18
CA LEU A 110 -34.66 6.61 -6.41
C LEU A 110 -35.77 7.16 -7.29
N THR A 111 -36.97 7.31 -6.71
CA THR A 111 -38.07 8.03 -7.32
C THR A 111 -38.67 8.99 -6.29
N ILE A 112 -38.54 10.29 -6.53
CA ILE A 112 -38.98 11.37 -5.62
C ILE A 112 -39.78 12.38 -6.45
N ASP A 113 -41.03 12.62 -6.09
CA ASP A 113 -41.93 13.58 -6.76
C ASP A 113 -42.00 13.46 -8.30
N GLY A 114 -41.92 12.23 -8.81
CA GLY A 114 -41.98 11.93 -10.25
C GLY A 114 -40.65 12.08 -11.01
N TYR A 115 -39.58 12.51 -10.34
CA TYR A 115 -38.22 12.37 -10.84
C TYR A 115 -37.71 10.96 -10.53
N THR A 116 -37.14 10.29 -11.53
CA THR A 116 -36.48 8.98 -11.39
C THR A 116 -35.02 9.12 -11.80
N GLY A 117 -34.11 8.71 -10.91
CA GLY A 117 -32.67 8.74 -11.17
C GLY A 117 -31.90 7.95 -10.13
N ASP A 118 -30.63 7.66 -10.43
CA ASP A 118 -29.76 6.89 -9.55
C ASP A 118 -28.93 7.83 -8.66
N LEU A 119 -28.99 7.58 -7.36
CA LEU A 119 -28.04 8.16 -6.41
C LEU A 119 -26.80 7.30 -6.43
N LEU A 120 -25.77 7.80 -7.10
CA LEU A 120 -24.45 7.20 -7.16
C LEU A 120 -23.58 7.75 -6.02
N LYS A 121 -22.85 6.90 -5.32
CA LYS A 121 -21.79 7.29 -4.39
C LYS A 121 -20.47 6.76 -4.93
N TYR A 122 -19.52 7.66 -5.15
CA TYR A 122 -18.18 7.31 -5.60
C TYR A 122 -17.24 7.01 -4.44
N GLU A 123 -16.21 6.22 -4.65
CA GLU A 123 -15.28 5.77 -3.60
C GLU A 123 -14.69 6.92 -2.78
N THR A 124 -14.26 8.00 -3.45
CA THR A 124 -13.64 9.19 -2.85
C THR A 124 -14.62 10.21 -2.28
N GLU A 125 -15.92 10.03 -2.50
CA GLU A 125 -16.97 10.99 -2.11
C GLU A 125 -17.59 10.60 -0.76
N THR A 126 -17.98 11.57 0.07
CA THR A 126 -18.75 11.30 1.30
C THR A 126 -20.23 11.01 0.97
N PRO A 127 -20.96 10.28 1.82
CA PRO A 127 -22.40 10.07 1.65
C PRO A 127 -23.17 11.38 1.46
N GLU A 128 -22.81 12.41 2.22
CA GLU A 128 -23.38 13.75 2.14
C GLU A 128 -23.17 14.38 0.78
N ALA A 129 -21.93 14.38 0.26
CA ALA A 129 -21.60 14.97 -1.03
C ALA A 129 -22.32 14.25 -2.19
N ALA A 130 -22.42 12.92 -2.13
CA ALA A 130 -23.17 12.12 -3.11
C ALA A 130 -24.66 12.50 -3.14
N VAL A 131 -25.27 12.68 -1.96
CA VAL A 131 -26.67 13.13 -1.82
C VAL A 131 -26.83 14.56 -2.33
N GLU A 132 -25.93 15.48 -2.00
CA GLU A 132 -25.97 16.87 -2.48
C GLU A 132 -25.92 16.91 -4.01
N ARG A 133 -24.94 16.22 -4.61
CA ARG A 133 -24.80 16.14 -6.07
C ARG A 133 -26.06 15.58 -6.72
N PHE A 134 -26.63 14.51 -6.18
CA PHE A 134 -27.88 13.94 -6.67
C PHE A 134 -29.04 14.95 -6.58
N LEU A 135 -29.22 15.62 -5.45
CA LEU A 135 -30.30 16.60 -5.25
C LEU A 135 -30.16 17.82 -6.16
N TYR A 136 -28.94 18.34 -6.34
CA TYR A 136 -28.67 19.45 -7.26
C TYR A 136 -28.89 19.06 -8.72
N ALA A 137 -28.46 17.86 -9.14
CA ALA A 137 -28.69 17.36 -10.49
C ALA A 137 -30.17 17.12 -10.80
N SER A 138 -30.96 16.75 -9.79
CA SER A 138 -32.39 16.47 -9.92
C SER A 138 -33.25 17.72 -10.10
N GLY A 139 -32.71 18.92 -9.80
CA GLY A 139 -33.42 20.19 -9.94
C GLY A 139 -34.57 20.39 -8.94
N PHE A 140 -34.53 19.73 -7.77
CA PHE A 140 -35.54 19.89 -6.73
C PHE A 140 -35.55 21.30 -6.13
N SER A 141 -36.69 21.71 -5.59
CA SER A 141 -36.77 22.97 -4.82
C SER A 141 -36.02 22.86 -3.49
N MET A 142 -35.54 23.99 -2.95
CA MET A 142 -34.83 24.03 -1.66
C MET A 142 -35.62 23.46 -0.50
N ASP A 143 -36.96 23.59 -0.51
CA ASP A 143 -37.81 23.05 0.55
C ASP A 143 -37.83 21.52 0.52
N VAL A 144 -37.97 20.93 -0.68
CA VAL A 144 -37.91 19.46 -0.87
C VAL A 144 -36.52 18.93 -0.53
N MET A 145 -35.45 19.62 -0.98
CA MET A 145 -34.09 19.22 -0.64
C MET A 145 -33.87 19.20 0.87
N ARG A 146 -34.35 20.20 1.62
CA ARG A 146 -34.22 20.24 3.09
C ARG A 146 -34.96 19.11 3.79
N GLU A 147 -36.12 18.70 3.27
CA GLU A 147 -36.92 17.61 3.83
C GLU A 147 -36.32 16.23 3.54
N VAL A 148 -35.83 16.04 2.31
CA VAL A 148 -35.39 14.73 1.80
C VAL A 148 -33.93 14.44 2.11
N TYR A 149 -33.07 15.46 2.22
CA TYR A 149 -31.64 15.32 2.50
C TYR A 149 -31.29 14.38 3.66
N PRO A 150 -31.79 14.57 4.90
CA PRO A 150 -31.42 13.69 6.01
C PRO A 150 -31.89 12.24 5.81
N GLN A 151 -32.99 12.04 5.09
CA GLN A 151 -33.52 10.71 4.78
C GLN A 151 -32.63 9.97 3.79
N LEU A 152 -32.14 10.68 2.76
CA LEU A 152 -31.23 10.12 1.76
C LEU A 152 -29.86 9.82 2.36
N VAL A 153 -29.30 10.71 3.19
CA VAL A 153 -28.04 10.44 3.89
C VAL A 153 -28.17 9.18 4.77
N SER A 154 -29.26 9.04 5.53
CA SER A 154 -29.52 7.82 6.30
C SER A 154 -29.67 6.57 5.44
N LEU A 155 -30.31 6.68 4.27
CA LEU A 155 -30.46 5.58 3.32
C LEU A 155 -29.13 5.14 2.73
N VAL A 156 -28.29 6.10 2.30
CA VAL A 156 -26.95 5.83 1.76
C VAL A 156 -26.07 5.15 2.82
N ASN A 157 -26.04 5.68 4.04
CA ASN A 157 -25.28 5.08 5.13
C ASN A 157 -25.72 3.64 5.45
N ARG A 158 -27.04 3.40 5.51
CA ARG A 158 -27.58 2.04 5.71
C ARG A 158 -27.19 1.09 4.58
N LYS A 159 -27.25 1.57 3.33
CA LYS A 159 -26.87 0.74 2.17
C LYS A 159 -25.37 0.47 2.11
N LEU A 160 -24.54 1.42 2.52
CA LEU A 160 -23.10 1.21 2.67
C LEU A 160 -22.80 0.16 3.75
N GLU A 161 -23.52 0.20 4.88
CA GLU A 161 -23.40 -0.77 5.95
C GLU A 161 -23.84 -2.18 5.50
N GLU A 162 -24.91 -2.30 4.72
CA GLU A 162 -25.36 -3.56 4.11
C GLU A 162 -24.36 -4.15 3.09
N LEU A 163 -23.59 -3.30 2.41
CA LEU A 163 -22.58 -3.70 1.43
C LEU A 163 -21.23 -4.05 2.05
N GLN A 164 -20.98 -3.65 3.31
CA GLN A 164 -19.77 -4.10 3.98
C GLN A 164 -19.83 -5.63 4.12
N PRO A 165 -18.74 -6.35 3.78
CA PRO A 165 -18.70 -7.78 4.03
C PRO A 165 -18.99 -8.02 5.51
N PRO A 166 -19.76 -9.07 5.86
CA PRO A 166 -20.10 -9.34 7.26
C PRO A 166 -18.80 -9.45 8.03
N LYS A 167 -18.56 -8.50 8.93
CA LYS A 167 -17.32 -8.47 9.71
C LYS A 167 -17.25 -9.77 10.50
N LYS A 168 -16.12 -10.46 10.43
CA LYS A 168 -15.92 -11.72 11.14
C LYS A 168 -15.92 -11.43 12.63
N GLU A 169 -16.88 -11.99 13.36
CA GLU A 169 -16.90 -11.92 14.82
C GLU A 169 -15.68 -12.68 15.35
N LEU A 170 -14.79 -11.97 16.05
CA LEU A 170 -13.59 -12.56 16.65
C LEU A 170 -13.95 -13.23 17.98
N PHE A 171 -14.68 -12.51 18.84
CA PHE A 171 -15.20 -13.04 20.08
C PHE A 171 -16.38 -12.23 20.61
N ALA A 172 -17.10 -12.84 21.55
CA ALA A 172 -18.15 -12.19 22.32
C ALA A 172 -18.05 -12.58 23.79
N PHE A 173 -18.40 -11.64 24.68
CA PHE A 173 -18.44 -11.89 26.12
C PHE A 173 -19.65 -11.22 26.76
N ALA A 174 -20.06 -11.74 27.91
CA ALA A 174 -21.17 -11.20 28.68
C ALA A 174 -20.65 -10.16 29.69
N LEU A 175 -21.28 -9.00 29.72
CA LEU A 175 -21.03 -7.93 30.69
C LEU A 175 -22.31 -7.64 31.47
N SER A 176 -22.23 -7.45 32.78
CA SER A 176 -23.38 -7.06 33.60
C SER A 176 -23.43 -5.54 33.72
N LEU A 177 -24.45 -4.91 33.14
CA LEU A 177 -24.71 -3.48 33.23
C LEU A 177 -26.06 -3.27 33.93
N ASP A 178 -26.04 -2.62 35.09
CA ASP A 178 -27.24 -2.37 35.92
C ASP A 178 -28.06 -3.63 36.24
N GLY A 179 -27.37 -4.77 36.43
CA GLY A 179 -28.00 -6.06 36.72
C GLY A 179 -28.65 -6.74 35.52
N ARG A 180 -28.45 -6.21 34.31
CA ARG A 180 -28.79 -6.88 33.04
C ARG A 180 -27.52 -7.40 32.39
N GLU A 181 -27.57 -8.64 31.93
CA GLU A 181 -26.50 -9.24 31.14
C GLU A 181 -26.62 -8.76 29.70
N ILE A 182 -25.54 -8.17 29.18
CA ILE A 182 -25.43 -7.67 27.81
C ILE A 182 -24.30 -8.42 27.11
N THR A 183 -24.48 -8.78 25.84
CA THR A 183 -23.43 -9.44 25.05
C THR A 183 -22.66 -8.38 24.26
N VAL A 184 -21.40 -8.19 24.61
CA VAL A 184 -20.45 -7.34 23.88
C VAL A 184 -19.77 -8.20 22.83
N ARG A 185 -19.70 -7.70 21.59
CA ARG A 185 -19.10 -8.41 20.45
C ARG A 185 -17.97 -7.58 19.87
N HIS A 186 -16.88 -8.25 19.51
CA HIS A 186 -15.75 -7.64 18.83
C HIS A 186 -15.56 -8.28 17.46
N PHE A 187 -15.36 -7.43 16.44
CA PHE A 187 -15.23 -7.85 15.05
C PHE A 187 -13.83 -7.55 14.52
N GLU A 188 -13.42 -8.29 13.50
CA GLU A 188 -12.14 -8.10 12.82
C GLU A 188 -12.02 -6.68 12.26
N GLY A 189 -10.97 -5.96 12.68
CA GLY A 189 -10.73 -4.56 12.32
C GLY A 189 -11.70 -3.54 12.95
N GLY A 190 -12.55 -3.98 13.89
CA GLY A 190 -13.48 -3.11 14.60
C GLY A 190 -12.78 -2.18 15.59
N ASN A 191 -13.29 -0.96 15.74
CA ASN A 191 -12.86 -0.04 16.78
C ASN A 191 -13.64 -0.36 18.08
N PRO A 192 -12.96 -0.69 19.20
CA PRO A 192 -13.61 -1.02 20.47
C PRO A 192 -14.61 0.04 20.96
N MET A 193 -14.35 1.32 20.68
CA MET A 193 -15.25 2.40 21.11
C MET A 193 -16.55 2.41 20.31
N ASP A 194 -16.47 2.20 18.99
CA ASP A 194 -17.66 2.17 18.14
C ASP A 194 -18.54 0.96 18.45
N GLU A 195 -17.93 -0.21 18.66
CA GLU A 195 -18.61 -1.43 19.05
C GLU A 195 -19.26 -1.34 20.44
N ALA A 196 -18.62 -0.64 21.38
CA ALA A 196 -19.20 -0.34 22.68
C ALA A 196 -20.46 0.53 22.56
N VAL A 197 -20.41 1.59 21.75
CA VAL A 197 -21.57 2.45 21.48
C VAL A 197 -22.68 1.67 20.77
N GLU A 198 -22.32 0.82 19.81
CA GLU A 198 -23.26 -0.01 19.07
C GLU A 198 -23.94 -1.04 19.99
N THR A 199 -23.19 -1.67 20.88
CA THR A 199 -23.72 -2.58 21.91
C THR A 199 -24.74 -1.85 22.81
N LEU A 200 -24.41 -0.64 23.27
CA LEU A 200 -25.33 0.18 24.07
C LEU A 200 -26.60 0.57 23.30
N ARG A 201 -26.48 0.95 22.02
CA ARG A 201 -27.64 1.20 21.16
C ARG A 201 -28.49 -0.05 20.98
N GLY A 202 -27.86 -1.21 20.79
CA GLY A 202 -28.54 -2.50 20.60
C GLY A 202 -29.41 -2.91 21.79
N ILE A 203 -29.04 -2.53 23.02
CA ILE A 203 -29.84 -2.75 24.24
C ILE A 203 -30.85 -1.63 24.52
N GLY A 204 -30.99 -0.65 23.62
CA GLY A 204 -31.94 0.44 23.70
C GLY A 204 -31.50 1.62 24.56
N VAL A 205 -30.23 1.71 24.93
CA VAL A 205 -29.67 2.93 25.53
C VAL A 205 -29.48 3.94 24.40
N ASN A 206 -30.05 5.13 24.52
CA ASN A 206 -29.88 6.23 23.57
C ASN A 206 -29.52 7.56 24.27
N ASP A 207 -29.31 7.52 25.58
CA ASP A 207 -28.94 8.68 26.38
C ASP A 207 -27.43 8.96 26.22
N GLY A 208 -27.11 10.09 25.58
CA GLY A 208 -25.73 10.49 25.29
C GLY A 208 -24.86 10.60 26.54
N GLU A 209 -25.37 11.18 27.63
CA GLU A 209 -24.58 11.33 28.87
C GLU A 209 -24.28 9.98 29.55
N PHE A 210 -25.15 8.99 29.35
CA PHE A 210 -24.91 7.63 29.83
C PHE A 210 -23.92 6.90 28.91
N MET A 211 -24.07 7.03 27.59
CA MET A 211 -23.14 6.47 26.61
C MET A 211 -21.71 6.99 26.81
N ASP A 212 -21.53 8.29 26.98
CA ASP A 212 -20.23 8.91 27.15
C ASP A 212 -19.49 8.40 28.41
N ARG A 213 -20.25 7.96 29.43
CA ARG A 213 -19.69 7.39 30.65
C ARG A 213 -19.41 5.89 30.56
N VAL A 214 -20.29 5.14 29.90
CA VAL A 214 -20.26 3.67 29.91
C VAL A 214 -19.50 3.10 28.71
N ALA A 215 -19.59 3.73 27.54
CA ALA A 215 -18.92 3.25 26.33
C ALA A 215 -17.40 3.11 26.51
N PRO A 216 -16.67 4.06 27.13
CA PRO A 216 -15.24 3.89 27.39
C PRO A 216 -14.92 2.70 28.31
N GLN A 217 -15.82 2.36 29.24
CA GLN A 217 -15.63 1.21 30.13
C GLN A 217 -15.77 -0.10 29.36
N ILE A 218 -16.79 -0.21 28.50
CA ILE A 218 -16.99 -1.38 27.64
C ILE A 218 -15.84 -1.51 26.63
N ALA A 219 -15.41 -0.40 26.03
CA ALA A 219 -14.29 -0.37 25.11
C ALA A 219 -13.00 -0.89 25.77
N ASN A 220 -12.68 -0.44 26.99
CA ASN A 220 -11.53 -0.95 27.74
C ASN A 220 -11.65 -2.46 28.04
N GLN A 221 -12.86 -2.97 28.29
CA GLN A 221 -13.06 -4.42 28.45
C GLN A 221 -12.82 -5.19 27.14
N ILE A 222 -13.24 -4.65 26.00
CA ILE A 222 -12.93 -5.22 24.68
C ILE A 222 -11.40 -5.26 24.48
N VAL A 223 -10.69 -4.16 24.74
CA VAL A 223 -9.22 -4.11 24.61
C VAL A 223 -8.53 -5.12 25.52
N ASN A 224 -8.96 -5.24 26.77
CA ASN A 224 -8.40 -6.22 27.70
C ASN A 224 -8.62 -7.65 27.18
N GLU A 225 -9.79 -7.95 26.63
CA GLU A 225 -10.10 -9.27 26.08
C GLU A 225 -9.30 -9.55 24.79
N ILE A 226 -9.05 -8.54 23.94
CA ILE A 226 -8.13 -8.63 22.80
C ILE A 226 -6.73 -9.02 23.28
N ASN A 227 -6.18 -8.29 24.25
CA ASN A 227 -4.84 -8.54 24.78
C ASN A 227 -4.73 -9.93 25.43
N ASN A 228 -5.75 -10.33 26.20
CA ASN A 228 -5.80 -11.64 26.83
C ASN A 228 -5.79 -12.78 25.81
N ARG A 229 -6.55 -12.64 24.71
CA ARG A 229 -6.63 -13.66 23.65
C ARG A 229 -5.41 -13.71 22.76
N GLN A 230 -4.84 -12.56 22.41
CA GLN A 230 -3.55 -12.51 21.70
C GLN A 230 -2.44 -13.20 22.50
N THR A 231 -2.46 -13.06 23.82
CA THR A 231 -1.53 -13.76 24.72
C THR A 231 -1.83 -15.26 24.82
N ALA A 232 -3.08 -15.69 24.61
CA ALA A 232 -3.47 -17.10 24.63
C ALA A 232 -3.14 -17.84 23.32
N GLU A 233 -3.38 -17.20 22.17
CA GLU A 233 -3.12 -17.78 20.84
C GLU A 233 -1.62 -17.99 20.60
N SER A 234 -0.76 -17.12 21.15
CA SER A 234 0.70 -17.28 21.08
C SER A 234 1.25 -18.42 21.98
N VAL A 235 0.42 -19.05 22.81
CA VAL A 235 0.79 -20.20 23.66
C VAL A 235 0.25 -21.52 23.10
N GLU A 236 -0.84 -21.51 22.33
CA GLU A 236 -1.47 -22.72 21.81
C GLU A 236 -0.85 -23.27 20.51
N GLU A 237 -0.04 -22.50 19.79
CA GLU A 237 0.57 -22.92 18.52
C GLU A 237 1.87 -23.76 18.66
N GLN A 238 2.19 -24.25 19.86
CA GLN A 238 3.33 -25.15 20.12
C GLN A 238 2.98 -26.61 20.48
N VAL A 239 1.74 -27.07 20.30
CA VAL A 239 1.41 -28.48 20.58
C VAL A 239 0.67 -29.15 19.41
N GLN A 240 1.44 -29.67 18.44
CA GLN A 240 0.92 -30.65 17.49
C GLN A 240 0.64 -32.02 18.19
N PRO A 241 -0.38 -32.77 17.73
CA PRO A 241 -0.83 -34.01 18.35
C PRO A 241 -0.29 -35.27 17.66
N GLN A 242 0.32 -36.19 18.42
CA GLN A 242 0.42 -37.60 18.03
C GLN A 242 0.19 -38.56 19.21
N GLN A 243 -0.98 -39.24 19.14
CA GLN A 243 -1.21 -40.69 19.34
C GLN A 243 -1.06 -41.28 20.78
N VAL A 244 -1.94 -42.09 21.40
CA VAL A 244 -3.15 -42.88 21.03
C VAL A 244 -3.95 -43.17 22.34
N ALA A 245 -5.28 -43.16 22.26
CA ALA A 245 -6.27 -43.87 23.10
C ALA A 245 -6.12 -43.99 24.65
N GLN A 246 -6.92 -43.21 25.39
CA GLN A 246 -8.01 -43.68 26.30
C GLN A 246 -8.67 -42.48 27.01
N PRO A 247 -9.97 -42.54 27.38
CA PRO A 247 -10.71 -41.39 27.86
C PRO A 247 -10.58 -41.25 29.38
N VAL A 248 -9.91 -40.20 29.85
CA VAL A 248 -10.13 -39.70 31.21
C VAL A 248 -10.13 -38.17 31.17
N THR A 249 -11.30 -37.62 31.44
CA THR A 249 -11.58 -36.21 31.72
C THR A 249 -10.70 -35.70 32.87
N GLN A 250 -9.68 -34.88 32.56
CA GLN A 250 -9.13 -33.91 33.50
C GLN A 250 -8.88 -32.61 32.73
N GLN A 251 -9.83 -31.69 32.85
CA GLN A 251 -9.66 -30.28 32.49
C GLN A 251 -8.50 -29.74 33.31
N GLN A 252 -7.40 -29.39 32.65
CA GLN A 252 -6.34 -28.61 33.27
C GLN A 252 -6.89 -27.18 33.42
N PRO A 253 -6.94 -26.61 34.64
CA PRO A 253 -7.47 -25.27 34.84
C PRO A 253 -6.59 -24.23 34.11
N PRO A 254 -7.16 -23.12 33.64
CA PRO A 254 -6.43 -22.06 32.94
C PRO A 254 -5.25 -21.58 33.79
N GLN A 255 -4.07 -21.52 33.18
CA GLN A 255 -2.87 -21.05 33.85
C GLN A 255 -3.04 -19.55 34.14
N ARG A 256 -3.18 -19.21 35.42
CA ARG A 256 -3.33 -17.82 35.85
C ARG A 256 -1.98 -17.11 35.73
N ARG A 257 -1.97 -15.83 35.36
CA ARG A 257 -0.77 -14.99 35.26
C ARG A 257 -0.26 -14.59 36.66
N GLU A 258 1.03 -14.79 36.92
CA GLU A 258 1.68 -14.34 38.17
C GLU A 258 1.81 -12.81 38.16
N LEU A 259 1.33 -12.16 39.23
CA LEU A 259 1.51 -10.72 39.46
C LEU A 259 2.80 -10.44 40.24
N PHE A 260 3.06 -11.20 41.30
CA PHE A 260 4.30 -11.13 42.06
C PHE A 260 4.51 -12.39 42.90
N SER A 261 5.76 -12.62 43.30
CA SER A 261 6.17 -13.63 44.26
C SER A 261 6.88 -13.02 45.46
N GLU A 262 6.54 -13.49 46.65
CA GLU A 262 7.12 -13.04 47.91
C GLU A 262 7.82 -14.21 48.63
N PRO A 263 9.16 -14.13 48.86
CA PRO A 263 9.88 -15.17 49.59
C PRO A 263 9.59 -15.08 51.09
N LEU A 264 9.11 -16.17 51.68
CA LEU A 264 8.77 -16.29 53.09
C LEU A 264 9.55 -17.43 53.76
N THR A 265 9.59 -17.43 55.09
CA THR A 265 10.10 -18.57 55.87
C THR A 265 8.99 -19.16 56.73
N LEU A 266 8.60 -20.40 56.44
CA LEU A 266 7.64 -21.19 57.21
C LEU A 266 8.39 -22.30 57.93
N ASN A 267 8.32 -22.38 59.26
CA ASN A 267 8.99 -23.43 60.05
C ASN A 267 10.49 -23.58 59.76
N ASN A 268 11.20 -22.45 59.59
CA ASN A 268 12.61 -22.39 59.16
C ASN A 268 12.91 -22.97 57.76
N GLN A 269 11.89 -23.20 56.93
CA GLN A 269 12.05 -23.57 55.53
C GLN A 269 11.70 -22.38 54.62
N PRO A 270 12.51 -22.09 53.60
CA PRO A 270 12.17 -21.08 52.61
C PRO A 270 11.01 -21.56 51.75
N ALA A 271 10.00 -20.71 51.58
CA ALA A 271 8.82 -20.95 50.75
C ALA A 271 8.53 -19.69 49.94
N ILE A 272 7.95 -19.82 48.75
CA ILE A 272 7.61 -18.67 47.90
C ILE A 272 6.09 -18.59 47.79
N MET A 273 5.54 -17.44 48.15
CA MET A 273 4.11 -17.17 47.99
C MET A 273 3.88 -16.44 46.66
N ILE A 274 3.17 -17.09 45.74
CA ILE A 274 2.89 -16.53 44.41
C ILE A 274 1.47 -15.98 44.39
N HIS A 275 1.31 -14.70 44.06
CA HIS A 275 0.03 -14.05 43.84
C HIS A 275 -0.28 -13.99 42.35
N TYR A 276 -1.50 -14.37 41.95
CA TYR A 276 -1.91 -14.36 40.55
C TYR A 276 -3.00 -13.34 40.31
N GLU A 277 -3.06 -12.86 39.08
CA GLU A 277 -4.08 -11.93 38.63
C GLU A 277 -5.50 -12.49 38.89
N GLY A 278 -6.37 -11.62 39.42
CA GLY A 278 -7.75 -11.94 39.79
C GLY A 278 -7.90 -12.79 41.06
N SER A 279 -6.83 -13.21 41.73
CA SER A 279 -6.93 -13.91 43.01
C SER A 279 -7.06 -12.91 44.16
N THR A 280 -7.83 -13.24 45.20
CA THR A 280 -7.86 -12.43 46.43
C THR A 280 -6.63 -12.73 47.30
N ALA A 281 -6.29 -11.80 48.21
CA ALA A 281 -5.23 -12.02 49.19
C ALA A 281 -5.47 -13.27 50.05
N ARG A 282 -6.74 -13.51 50.42
CA ARG A 282 -7.15 -14.70 51.18
C ARG A 282 -6.96 -15.99 50.38
N GLU A 283 -7.38 -16.02 49.12
CA GLU A 283 -7.19 -17.21 48.25
C GLU A 283 -5.72 -17.53 48.05
N THR A 284 -4.91 -16.49 47.83
CA THR A 284 -3.46 -16.62 47.64
C THR A 284 -2.81 -17.24 48.87
N ALA A 285 -3.15 -16.72 50.04
CA ALA A 285 -2.58 -17.17 51.28
C ALA A 285 -3.08 -18.58 51.66
N LEU A 286 -4.35 -18.91 51.38
CA LEU A 286 -4.87 -20.28 51.56
C LEU A 286 -4.16 -21.28 50.64
N ARG A 287 -3.97 -20.93 49.36
CA ARG A 287 -3.22 -21.77 48.43
C ARG A 287 -1.80 -21.98 48.92
N PHE A 288 -1.10 -20.92 49.31
CA PHE A 288 0.26 -21.00 49.84
C PHE A 288 0.36 -21.91 51.08
N LEU A 289 -0.58 -21.83 52.02
CA LEU A 289 -0.61 -22.74 53.17
C LEU A 289 -0.84 -24.20 52.74
N SER A 290 -1.74 -24.43 51.78
CA SER A 290 -2.01 -25.78 51.25
C SER A 290 -0.83 -26.39 50.50
N GLU A 291 -0.08 -25.58 49.74
CA GLU A 291 1.12 -26.00 48.99
C GLU A 291 2.30 -26.35 49.90
N ASN A 292 2.29 -25.85 51.14
CA ASN A 292 3.31 -26.14 52.16
C ASN A 292 2.82 -27.16 53.21
N ASP A 293 1.78 -27.94 52.89
CA ASP A 293 1.19 -28.98 53.74
C ASP A 293 0.68 -28.49 55.12
N ILE A 294 0.35 -27.19 55.25
CA ILE A 294 -0.22 -26.60 56.47
C ILE A 294 -1.75 -26.71 56.40
N ASN A 295 -2.27 -27.84 56.85
CA ASN A 295 -3.71 -28.17 56.82
C ASN A 295 -4.38 -28.13 58.21
N ASP A 296 -3.67 -27.72 59.26
CA ASP A 296 -4.20 -27.64 60.62
C ASP A 296 -4.98 -26.33 60.84
N ASP A 297 -6.27 -26.43 61.16
CA ASP A 297 -7.19 -25.28 61.28
C ASP A 297 -6.68 -24.21 62.26
N ALA A 298 -6.10 -24.63 63.41
CA ALA A 298 -5.59 -23.70 64.41
C ALA A 298 -4.36 -22.92 63.89
N THR A 299 -3.49 -23.60 63.14
CA THR A 299 -2.32 -22.98 62.50
C THR A 299 -2.73 -22.06 61.35
N ILE A 300 -3.71 -22.47 60.54
CA ILE A 300 -4.28 -21.66 59.45
C ILE A 300 -4.87 -20.37 60.04
N GLU A 301 -5.77 -20.47 61.03
CA GLU A 301 -6.38 -19.29 61.68
C GLU A 301 -5.33 -18.31 62.26
N SER A 302 -4.22 -18.85 62.76
CA SER A 302 -3.09 -18.08 63.29
C SER A 302 -2.30 -17.35 62.20
N LEU A 303 -1.95 -18.03 61.09
CA LEU A 303 -1.11 -17.48 60.03
C LEU A 303 -1.88 -16.61 59.04
N MET A 304 -3.20 -16.79 58.94
CA MET A 304 -4.00 -16.15 57.91
C MET A 304 -3.97 -14.63 57.89
N PRO A 305 -4.13 -13.94 59.02
CA PRO A 305 -4.09 -12.48 59.04
C PRO A 305 -2.72 -11.93 58.62
N GLN A 306 -1.62 -12.64 58.93
CA GLN A 306 -0.27 -12.20 58.59
C GLN A 306 -0.01 -12.31 57.08
N LEU A 307 -0.36 -13.46 56.48
CA LEU A 307 -0.17 -13.68 55.05
C LEU A 307 -1.04 -12.75 54.19
N ILE A 308 -2.30 -12.53 54.60
CA ILE A 308 -3.17 -11.54 53.94
C ILE A 308 -2.54 -10.15 54.02
N GLY A 309 -2.05 -9.74 55.19
CA GLY A 309 -1.39 -8.46 55.37
C GLY A 309 -0.14 -8.28 54.49
N ILE A 310 0.62 -9.35 54.24
CA ILE A 310 1.77 -9.33 53.32
C ILE A 310 1.31 -9.12 51.88
N VAL A 311 0.29 -9.85 51.42
CA VAL A 311 -0.24 -9.70 50.06
C VAL A 311 -0.83 -8.31 49.84
N ASP A 312 -1.64 -7.81 50.79
CA ASP A 312 -2.23 -6.48 50.72
C ASP A 312 -1.18 -5.35 50.71
N ALA A 313 -0.15 -5.46 51.56
CA ALA A 313 0.95 -4.50 51.58
C ALA A 313 1.73 -4.50 50.26
N ARG A 314 1.93 -5.68 49.66
CA ARG A 314 2.63 -5.81 48.37
C ARG A 314 1.80 -5.28 47.21
N MET A 315 0.49 -5.54 47.19
CA MET A 315 -0.43 -4.95 46.20
C MET A 315 -0.47 -3.43 46.31
N ALA A 316 -0.52 -2.88 47.53
CA ALA A 316 -0.48 -1.43 47.74
C ALA A 316 0.82 -0.81 47.21
N ALA A 317 1.97 -1.47 47.45
CA ALA A 317 3.26 -1.00 46.94
C ALA A 317 3.32 -0.98 45.41
N ILE A 318 2.79 -2.01 44.74
CA ILE A 318 2.72 -2.07 43.27
C ILE A 318 1.84 -0.93 42.74
N LEU A 319 0.70 -0.68 43.38
CA LEU A 319 -0.23 0.37 42.96
C LEU A 319 0.35 1.78 43.17
N GLU A 320 1.14 2.00 44.23
CA GLU A 320 1.89 3.24 44.43
C GLU A 320 3.01 3.42 43.40
N GLU A 321 3.74 2.36 43.05
CA GLU A 321 4.77 2.38 42.02
C GLU A 321 4.16 2.75 40.66
N GLU A 322 3.05 2.12 40.27
CA GLU A 322 2.35 2.41 39.02
C GLU A 322 1.84 3.86 38.97
N ALA A 323 1.28 4.37 40.08
CA ALA A 323 0.84 5.76 40.17
C ALA A 323 2.02 6.75 40.03
N GLN A 324 3.19 6.43 40.57
CA GLN A 324 4.39 7.25 40.41
C GLN A 324 4.91 7.23 38.97
N THR A 325 4.92 6.07 38.31
CA THR A 325 5.30 5.94 36.90
C THR A 325 4.37 6.74 35.99
N GLN A 326 3.05 6.68 36.23
CA GLN A 326 2.08 7.48 35.48
C GLN A 326 2.26 8.99 35.72
N ALA A 327 2.52 9.41 36.97
CA ALA A 327 2.79 10.82 37.27
C ALA A 327 4.07 11.33 36.59
N GLN A 328 5.12 10.51 36.50
CA GLN A 328 6.35 10.85 35.77
C GLN A 328 6.10 10.94 34.26
N ALA A 329 5.34 10.01 33.67
CA ALA A 329 4.98 10.04 32.26
C ALA A 329 4.16 11.30 31.91
N GLN A 330 3.21 11.69 32.78
CA GLN A 330 2.44 12.93 32.61
C GLN A 330 3.30 14.19 32.76
N ALA A 331 4.25 14.21 33.71
CA ALA A 331 5.18 15.33 33.87
C ALA A 331 6.10 15.50 32.64
N GLN A 332 6.52 14.39 32.02
CA GLN A 332 7.29 14.42 30.77
C GLN A 332 6.45 14.89 29.58
N ALA A 333 5.19 14.44 29.48
CA ALA A 333 4.26 14.91 28.45
C ALA A 333 3.97 16.43 28.56
N GLN A 334 3.85 16.95 29.78
CA GLN A 334 3.65 18.39 30.01
C GLN A 334 4.91 19.23 29.74
N ALA A 335 6.10 18.69 29.99
CA ALA A 335 7.37 19.35 29.65
C ALA A 335 7.58 19.46 28.13
N GLN A 336 7.08 18.51 27.34
CA GLN A 336 7.10 18.56 25.87
C GLN A 336 6.06 19.53 25.28
N ALA A 337 4.92 19.72 25.97
CA ALA A 337 3.87 20.65 25.52
C ALA A 337 4.24 22.15 25.67
N GLN A 338 5.20 22.49 26.53
CA GLN A 338 5.60 23.90 26.76
C GLN A 338 6.65 24.43 25.79
N THR A 339 7.23 23.58 24.93
CA THR A 339 8.21 23.99 23.91
C THR A 339 7.57 24.32 22.55
N ALA A 340 6.24 24.18 22.41
CA ALA A 340 5.52 24.28 21.13
C ALA A 340 4.73 25.60 20.93
N ALA A 341 5.14 26.71 21.57
CA ALA A 341 4.49 28.01 21.40
C ALA A 341 5.31 28.96 20.52
N GLU A 342 5.45 28.66 19.22
CA GLU A 342 5.52 29.60 18.10
C GLU A 342 5.23 28.85 16.76
N PRO A 343 4.72 29.52 15.70
CA PRO A 343 3.60 28.97 14.95
C PRO A 343 3.92 28.43 13.54
N ALA A 344 2.91 27.69 13.07
CA ALA A 344 2.48 27.46 11.68
C ALA A 344 3.01 26.22 10.96
N GLY A 345 2.18 25.17 11.02
CA GLY A 345 1.73 24.50 9.80
C GLY A 345 2.33 23.14 9.52
N GLU A 346 2.08 22.14 10.36
CA GLU A 346 2.21 20.73 9.97
C GLU A 346 1.28 19.87 10.84
N GLN A 347 0.57 18.94 10.19
CA GLN A 347 -0.41 18.05 10.82
C GLN A 347 0.24 17.20 11.92
N PRO A 348 -0.50 16.83 12.99
CA PRO A 348 0.05 16.06 14.09
C PRO A 348 0.39 14.63 13.61
N GLN A 349 1.65 14.41 13.25
CA GLN A 349 2.18 13.08 13.02
C GLN A 349 2.23 12.33 14.36
N GLN A 350 1.68 11.12 14.37
CA GLN A 350 1.81 10.20 15.50
C GLN A 350 3.29 10.06 15.92
N PRO A 351 3.59 9.91 17.22
CA PRO A 351 4.97 9.76 17.67
C PRO A 351 5.59 8.51 17.03
N ARG A 352 6.49 8.71 16.08
CA ARG A 352 7.24 7.62 15.44
C ARG A 352 8.09 6.94 16.53
N GLN A 353 8.15 5.62 16.54
CA GLN A 353 9.08 4.90 17.42
C GLN A 353 10.48 4.91 16.79
N PRO A 354 11.55 5.17 17.58
CA PRO A 354 12.91 5.14 17.06
C PRO A 354 13.30 3.71 16.68
N LEU A 355 13.84 3.54 15.48
CA LEU A 355 14.37 2.28 14.98
C LEU A 355 15.67 1.91 15.71
N VAL A 356 16.52 2.91 16.00
CA VAL A 356 17.78 2.73 16.73
C VAL A 356 17.94 3.85 17.75
N THR A 357 18.29 3.48 18.99
CA THR A 357 18.71 4.43 20.03
C THR A 357 20.16 4.15 20.41
N VAL A 358 21.06 5.09 20.11
CA VAL A 358 22.48 4.96 20.40
C VAL A 358 22.87 5.87 21.58
N PRO A 359 23.29 5.33 22.73
CA PRO A 359 23.75 6.14 23.84
C PRO A 359 25.13 6.75 23.53
N ILE A 360 25.23 8.08 23.50
CA ILE A 360 26.45 8.84 23.26
C ILE A 360 26.92 9.51 24.55
N ASN A 361 28.14 9.19 24.97
CA ASN A 361 28.80 9.88 26.09
C ASN A 361 29.43 11.17 25.58
N LEU A 362 28.95 12.31 26.07
CA LEU A 362 29.44 13.64 25.68
C LEU A 362 30.65 14.04 26.53
N ASP A 363 30.67 13.65 27.81
CA ASP A 363 31.80 13.78 28.74
C ASP A 363 31.63 12.82 29.94
N GLU A 364 32.42 13.01 31.01
CA GLU A 364 32.41 12.17 32.22
C GLU A 364 31.06 12.19 32.99
N GLN A 365 30.20 13.17 32.74
CA GLN A 365 28.95 13.37 33.50
C GLN A 365 27.70 13.50 32.61
N ARG A 366 27.86 13.66 31.30
CA ARG A 366 26.76 13.87 30.36
C ARG A 366 26.69 12.76 29.33
N GLN A 367 25.53 12.12 29.27
CA GLN A 367 25.15 11.14 28.26
C GLN A 367 23.87 11.63 27.57
N ALA A 368 23.79 11.46 26.25
CA ALA A 368 22.62 11.77 25.45
C ALA A 368 22.31 10.62 24.50
N ASN A 369 21.04 10.40 24.19
CA ASN A 369 20.61 9.37 23.26
C ASN A 369 20.45 9.96 21.85
N LEU A 370 21.11 9.34 20.88
CA LEU A 370 20.88 9.60 19.47
C LEU A 370 19.79 8.65 18.99
N GLU A 371 18.65 9.22 18.63
CA GLU A 371 17.48 8.48 18.14
C GLU A 371 17.43 8.58 16.62
N TYR A 372 17.36 7.42 15.96
CA TYR A 372 17.20 7.30 14.52
C TYR A 372 15.86 6.66 14.20
N PHE A 373 15.11 7.27 13.28
CA PHE A 373 13.80 6.80 12.82
C PHE A 373 13.93 6.17 11.45
N ASP A 374 13.04 5.22 11.15
CA ASP A 374 13.02 4.59 9.84
C ASP A 374 12.68 5.60 8.73
N GLY A 375 13.42 5.54 7.62
CA GLY A 375 13.31 6.47 6.49
C GLY A 375 13.96 7.86 6.68
N ASP A 376 14.48 8.20 7.86
CA ASP A 376 15.19 9.47 8.06
C ASP A 376 16.60 9.42 7.44
N ASP A 377 17.11 10.55 6.96
CA ASP A 377 18.51 10.64 6.54
C ASP A 377 19.44 10.56 7.77
N VAL A 378 20.37 9.59 7.76
CA VAL A 378 21.26 9.31 8.89
C VAL A 378 22.13 10.53 9.22
N GLU A 379 22.68 11.19 8.21
CA GLU A 379 23.60 12.31 8.39
C GLU A 379 22.87 13.54 8.93
N ALA A 380 21.71 13.87 8.38
CA ALA A 380 20.84 14.94 8.87
C ALA A 380 20.38 14.67 10.32
N THR A 381 20.10 13.42 10.68
CA THR A 381 19.70 13.03 12.03
C THR A 381 20.85 13.22 13.02
N VAL A 382 22.06 12.79 12.65
CA VAL A 382 23.27 12.98 13.46
C VAL A 382 23.62 14.47 13.60
N GLN A 383 23.51 15.25 12.52
CA GLN A 383 23.72 16.69 12.56
C GLN A 383 22.74 17.39 13.52
N ARG A 384 21.44 17.06 13.42
CA ARG A 384 20.40 17.57 14.32
C ARG A 384 20.70 17.21 15.78
N PHE A 385 21.09 15.97 16.05
CA PHE A 385 21.51 15.52 17.38
C PHE A 385 22.71 16.33 17.90
N LEU A 386 23.78 16.46 17.12
CA LEU A 386 24.99 17.19 17.51
C LEU A 386 24.71 18.67 17.79
N ILE A 387 23.85 19.31 17.00
CA ILE A 387 23.39 20.67 17.25
C ILE A 387 22.61 20.74 18.57
N ALA A 388 21.67 19.81 18.79
CA ALA A 388 20.83 19.77 20.00
C ALA A 388 21.63 19.58 21.29
N VAL A 389 22.71 18.78 21.27
CA VAL A 389 23.60 18.59 22.43
C VAL A 389 24.66 19.70 22.59
N GLY A 390 24.62 20.74 21.76
CA GLY A 390 25.53 21.88 21.82
C GLY A 390 26.91 21.64 21.21
N LEU A 391 27.05 20.65 20.33
CA LEU A 391 28.29 20.33 19.60
C LEU A 391 28.32 20.88 18.16
N GLY A 392 27.27 21.60 17.74
CA GLY A 392 27.11 22.17 16.38
C GLY A 392 28.23 23.13 15.94
N GLU A 393 28.86 23.84 16.87
CA GLU A 393 29.89 24.86 16.58
C GLU A 393 31.32 24.36 16.82
N THR A 394 31.51 23.07 17.11
CA THR A 394 32.84 22.54 17.40
C THR A 394 33.68 22.38 16.12
N GLU A 395 34.99 22.61 16.20
CA GLU A 395 35.91 22.38 15.07
C GLU A 395 35.89 20.92 14.57
N ARG A 396 35.43 20.00 15.43
CA ARG A 396 35.27 18.56 15.13
C ARG A 396 33.85 18.18 14.71
N PHE A 397 32.96 19.14 14.44
CA PHE A 397 31.57 18.85 14.09
C PHE A 397 31.48 17.87 12.91
N ASN A 398 32.19 18.13 11.82
CA ASN A 398 32.18 17.26 10.63
C ASN A 398 32.75 15.86 10.93
N ASP A 399 33.85 15.78 11.69
CA ASP A 399 34.43 14.49 12.08
C ASP A 399 33.46 13.68 12.95
N ASN A 400 32.77 14.34 13.88
CA ASN A 400 31.76 13.73 14.72
C ASN A 400 30.54 13.27 13.92
N VAL A 401 30.11 14.05 12.91
CA VAL A 401 29.02 13.65 12.00
C VAL A 401 29.39 12.35 11.28
N VAL A 402 30.59 12.26 10.70
CA VAL A 402 31.04 11.07 9.98
C VAL A 402 31.13 9.85 10.91
N GLN A 403 31.73 10.02 12.10
CA GLN A 403 31.89 8.92 13.06
C GLN A 403 30.54 8.40 13.58
N LEU A 404 29.64 9.30 13.98
CA LEU A 404 28.34 8.91 14.50
C LEU A 404 27.42 8.36 13.40
N SER A 405 27.50 8.88 12.18
CA SER A 405 26.74 8.34 11.04
C SER A 405 27.18 6.91 10.71
N ALA A 406 28.48 6.62 10.74
CA ALA A 406 29.00 5.27 10.57
C ALA A 406 28.50 4.32 11.68
N LEU A 407 28.50 4.77 12.93
CA LEU A 407 27.99 4.00 14.07
C LEU A 407 26.48 3.70 13.95
N VAL A 408 25.68 4.67 13.51
CA VAL A 408 24.24 4.47 13.30
C VAL A 408 23.99 3.49 12.16
N ARG A 409 24.68 3.64 11.02
CA ARG A 409 24.58 2.69 9.89
C ARG A 409 24.95 1.26 10.31
N GLU A 410 26.05 1.09 11.07
CA GLU A 410 26.46 -0.21 11.61
C GLU A 410 25.37 -0.83 12.49
N ARG A 411 24.73 -0.02 13.35
CA ARG A 411 23.67 -0.49 14.25
C ARG A 411 22.39 -0.86 13.51
N VAL A 412 22.01 -0.11 12.47
CA VAL A 412 20.86 -0.44 11.61
C VAL A 412 21.08 -1.79 10.94
N VAL A 413 22.24 -2.00 10.31
CA VAL A 413 22.59 -3.28 9.66
C VAL A 413 22.62 -4.43 10.68
N ALA A 414 23.16 -4.20 11.89
CA ALA A 414 23.18 -5.21 12.93
C ALA A 414 21.76 -5.60 13.40
N LEU A 415 20.84 -4.65 13.49
CA LEU A 415 19.43 -4.90 13.84
C LEU A 415 18.69 -5.65 12.73
N GLU A 416 18.95 -5.34 11.46
CA GLU A 416 18.41 -6.10 10.33
C GLU A 416 18.92 -7.55 10.33
N GLN A 417 20.21 -7.75 10.59
CA GLN A 417 20.79 -9.09 10.72
C GLN A 417 20.24 -9.85 11.94
N GLN A 418 20.00 -9.16 13.07
CA GLN A 418 19.36 -9.76 14.24
C GLN A 418 17.91 -10.15 13.94
N ARG A 419 17.12 -9.29 13.27
CA ARG A 419 15.78 -9.66 12.81
C ARG A 419 15.79 -10.85 11.86
N ALA A 420 16.79 -10.94 10.99
CA ALA A 420 16.97 -12.09 10.10
C ALA A 420 17.38 -13.37 10.82
N GLN A 421 18.00 -13.28 12.00
CA GLN A 421 18.43 -14.43 12.82
C GLN A 421 17.43 -14.82 13.91
N GLU A 422 16.64 -13.87 14.40
CA GLU A 422 15.58 -14.07 15.42
C GLU A 422 14.25 -14.52 14.80
N GLN A 423 14.16 -14.67 13.48
CA GLN A 423 13.18 -15.56 12.87
C GLN A 423 13.66 -17.01 13.03
N PRO A 424 13.10 -17.81 13.96
CA PRO A 424 13.46 -19.21 14.06
C PRO A 424 13.09 -19.93 12.75
N GLN A 425 14.10 -20.56 12.16
CA GLN A 425 13.94 -21.60 11.17
C GLN A 425 13.16 -22.77 11.79
N VAL A 426 11.84 -22.70 11.75
CA VAL A 426 11.00 -23.88 11.92
C VAL A 426 11.06 -24.65 10.61
N VAL A 427 11.77 -25.78 10.64
CA VAL A 427 11.84 -26.73 9.54
C VAL A 427 10.49 -27.45 9.48
N GLU A 428 9.50 -26.85 8.84
CA GLU A 428 8.28 -27.53 8.40
C GLU A 428 7.96 -27.12 6.96
N GLN A 429 7.93 -28.11 6.08
CA GLN A 429 7.48 -27.98 4.70
C GLN A 429 5.99 -27.65 4.68
N ALA A 430 5.66 -26.36 4.79
CA ALA A 430 4.37 -25.81 4.43
C ALA A 430 4.58 -24.36 3.96
N ALA A 431 4.15 -24.12 2.72
CA ALA A 431 4.09 -22.85 1.98
C ALA A 431 4.87 -21.66 2.58
N GLU A 432 5.92 -21.24 1.86
CA GLU A 432 6.47 -19.89 1.99
C GLU A 432 5.32 -18.87 2.07
N PRO A 433 5.35 -17.88 3.00
CA PRO A 433 4.53 -16.69 2.80
C PRO A 433 4.95 -16.18 1.43
N THR A 434 4.01 -16.26 0.49
CA THR A 434 4.25 -16.03 -0.93
C THR A 434 4.90 -14.67 -0.99
N ARG A 435 6.22 -14.62 -1.24
CA ARG A 435 6.88 -13.36 -1.51
C ARG A 435 6.03 -12.73 -2.61
N PRO A 436 5.48 -11.53 -2.39
CA PRO A 436 4.63 -10.91 -3.39
C PRO A 436 5.40 -10.94 -4.70
N GLU A 437 4.77 -11.48 -5.74
CA GLU A 437 5.43 -11.57 -7.04
C GLU A 437 5.77 -10.13 -7.48
N PRO A 438 7.03 -9.84 -7.85
CA PRO A 438 7.37 -8.50 -8.27
C PRO A 438 6.50 -8.13 -9.46
N LEU A 439 5.94 -6.92 -9.41
CA LEU A 439 5.12 -6.40 -10.50
C LEU A 439 5.97 -6.44 -11.77
N PHE A 440 7.20 -5.94 -11.72
CA PHE A 440 8.21 -6.10 -12.77
C PHE A 440 9.63 -6.01 -12.20
N SER A 441 10.61 -6.40 -13.02
CA SER A 441 12.03 -6.29 -12.70
C SER A 441 12.77 -5.48 -13.76
N ILE A 442 13.58 -4.50 -13.35
CA ILE A 442 14.41 -3.69 -14.24
C ILE A 442 15.86 -4.17 -14.13
N PRO A 443 16.48 -4.66 -15.22
CA PRO A 443 17.91 -4.97 -15.21
C PRO A 443 18.73 -3.67 -15.24
N VAL A 444 19.57 -3.48 -14.24
CA VAL A 444 20.45 -2.32 -14.08
C VAL A 444 21.90 -2.78 -14.12
N THR A 445 22.64 -2.28 -15.11
CA THR A 445 24.07 -2.60 -15.25
C THR A 445 24.92 -1.60 -14.48
N LEU A 446 25.58 -2.06 -13.43
CA LEU A 446 26.53 -1.27 -12.65
C LEU A 446 27.93 -1.90 -12.78
N SER A 447 28.85 -1.14 -13.37
CA SER A 447 30.25 -1.55 -13.56
C SER A 447 30.44 -2.91 -14.27
N GLY A 448 29.52 -3.25 -15.19
CA GLY A 448 29.57 -4.49 -15.97
C GLY A 448 28.84 -5.68 -15.34
N ASN A 449 28.34 -5.56 -14.11
CA ASN A 449 27.46 -6.53 -13.47
C ASN A 449 26.00 -6.10 -13.64
N VAL A 450 25.11 -7.06 -13.90
CA VAL A 450 23.67 -6.82 -14.03
C VAL A 450 23.00 -7.14 -12.70
N TYR A 451 22.27 -6.18 -12.16
CA TYR A 451 21.48 -6.30 -10.94
C TYR A 451 20.02 -6.04 -11.30
N ASN A 452 19.09 -6.83 -10.75
CA ASN A 452 17.66 -6.63 -11.01
C ASN A 452 17.04 -5.78 -9.89
N LEU A 453 16.44 -4.65 -10.25
CA LEU A 453 15.55 -3.90 -9.37
C LEU A 453 14.17 -4.54 -9.46
N GLU A 454 13.72 -5.15 -8.37
CA GLU A 454 12.38 -5.71 -8.22
C GLU A 454 11.44 -4.61 -7.70
N TYR A 455 10.35 -4.37 -8.41
CA TYR A 455 9.34 -3.38 -8.04
C TYR A 455 8.02 -4.08 -7.70
N PHE A 456 7.43 -3.77 -6.55
CA PHE A 456 6.21 -4.41 -6.05
C PHE A 456 5.00 -3.49 -6.13
N GLU A 457 3.80 -4.08 -6.16
CA GLU A 457 2.55 -3.33 -6.18
C GLU A 457 2.41 -2.43 -4.94
N GLY A 458 2.03 -1.17 -5.14
CA GLY A 458 1.86 -0.18 -4.08
C GLY A 458 3.16 0.45 -3.54
N GLN A 459 4.33 0.02 -4.01
CA GLN A 459 5.61 0.60 -3.58
C GLN A 459 5.82 2.01 -4.18
N GLU A 460 6.40 2.96 -3.44
CA GLU A 460 6.71 4.27 -4.03
C GLU A 460 7.93 4.16 -4.99
N PRO A 461 7.85 4.65 -6.24
CA PRO A 461 8.95 4.61 -7.22
C PRO A 461 10.26 5.21 -6.70
N TYR A 462 10.18 6.32 -5.98
CA TYR A 462 11.34 7.01 -5.41
C TYR A 462 12.05 6.16 -4.36
N HIS A 463 11.27 5.55 -3.45
CA HIS A 463 11.80 4.67 -2.42
C HIS A 463 12.46 3.42 -3.03
N ALA A 464 11.82 2.76 -3.99
CA ALA A 464 12.36 1.58 -4.65
C ALA A 464 13.70 1.87 -5.36
N ALA A 465 13.76 2.97 -6.11
CA ALA A 465 14.97 3.41 -6.80
C ALA A 465 16.09 3.80 -5.81
N ASN A 466 15.75 4.51 -4.73
CA ASN A 466 16.72 4.90 -3.70
C ASN A 466 17.34 3.69 -3.02
N ALA A 467 16.50 2.78 -2.51
CA ALA A 467 16.93 1.57 -1.81
C ALA A 467 17.88 0.75 -2.70
N PHE A 468 17.52 0.55 -3.96
CA PHE A 468 18.36 -0.15 -4.92
C PHE A 468 19.69 0.56 -5.18
N CYS A 469 19.67 1.87 -5.47
CA CYS A 469 20.90 2.61 -5.76
C CYS A 469 21.84 2.63 -4.54
N VAL A 470 21.33 2.79 -3.32
CA VAL A 470 22.14 2.78 -2.09
C VAL A 470 22.71 1.39 -1.80
N GLU A 471 21.88 0.34 -1.89
CA GLU A 471 22.30 -1.03 -1.62
C GLU A 471 23.37 -1.50 -2.62
N LYS A 472 23.10 -1.35 -3.92
CA LYS A 472 24.02 -1.83 -4.96
C LYS A 472 25.27 -0.96 -5.07
N HIS A 473 25.18 0.32 -4.71
CA HIS A 473 26.36 1.19 -4.60
C HIS A 473 27.36 0.67 -3.58
N GLU A 474 26.91 0.25 -2.39
CA GLU A 474 27.83 -0.25 -1.36
C GLU A 474 28.51 -1.56 -1.80
N ILE A 475 27.80 -2.41 -2.54
CA ILE A 475 28.36 -3.62 -3.15
C ILE A 475 29.44 -3.26 -4.19
N VAL A 476 29.13 -2.34 -5.12
CA VAL A 476 30.07 -1.92 -6.17
C VAL A 476 31.31 -1.24 -5.56
N ARG A 477 31.13 -0.41 -4.52
CA ARG A 477 32.22 0.20 -3.77
C ARG A 477 33.12 -0.88 -3.15
N ALA A 478 32.53 -1.86 -2.48
CA ALA A 478 33.27 -2.93 -1.81
C ALA A 478 34.01 -3.85 -2.81
N GLU A 479 33.41 -4.17 -3.94
CA GLU A 479 33.97 -5.12 -4.91
C GLU A 479 34.98 -4.49 -5.87
N LEU A 480 34.74 -3.24 -6.31
CA LEU A 480 35.49 -2.61 -7.40
C LEU A 480 36.33 -1.41 -6.94
N GLY A 481 36.18 -0.98 -5.69
CA GLY A 481 36.93 0.15 -5.13
C GLY A 481 36.63 1.48 -5.82
N VAL A 482 35.48 1.60 -6.48
CA VAL A 482 35.02 2.81 -7.15
C VAL A 482 34.17 3.61 -6.17
N GLU A 483 34.58 4.85 -5.91
CA GLU A 483 33.76 5.80 -5.14
C GLU A 483 32.78 6.48 -6.11
N PHE A 484 31.47 6.38 -5.83
CA PHE A 484 30.49 7.26 -6.47
C PHE A 484 30.31 8.49 -5.60
N ASP A 485 30.25 9.66 -6.23
CA ASP A 485 29.84 10.89 -5.58
C ASP A 485 28.31 10.96 -5.45
N GLY A 486 27.83 11.90 -4.64
CA GLY A 486 26.39 12.09 -4.42
C GLY A 486 25.63 12.43 -5.71
N ASP A 487 26.28 13.08 -6.66
CA ASP A 487 25.69 13.43 -7.95
C ASP A 487 25.40 12.19 -8.81
N GLN A 488 26.28 11.20 -8.79
CA GLN A 488 26.08 9.92 -9.47
C GLN A 488 24.99 9.08 -8.82
N LEU A 489 24.88 9.09 -7.48
CA LEU A 489 23.81 8.39 -6.78
C LEU A 489 22.44 9.02 -7.08
N LEU A 490 22.37 10.36 -7.11
CA LEU A 490 21.18 11.09 -7.51
C LEU A 490 20.82 10.84 -8.99
N ALA A 491 21.83 10.74 -9.88
CA ALA A 491 21.61 10.38 -11.27
C ALA A 491 21.07 8.95 -11.43
N CYS A 492 21.63 7.98 -10.70
CA CYS A 492 21.12 6.60 -10.62
C CYS A 492 19.64 6.61 -10.22
N GLN A 493 19.32 7.30 -9.12
CA GLN A 493 17.96 7.40 -8.61
C GLN A 493 17.01 7.99 -9.64
N ASN A 494 17.34 9.15 -10.22
CA ASN A 494 16.48 9.83 -11.20
C ASN A 494 16.21 8.96 -12.43
N VAL A 495 17.21 8.24 -12.94
CA VAL A 495 17.04 7.33 -14.09
C VAL A 495 16.12 6.16 -13.73
N LEU A 496 16.28 5.56 -12.55
CA LEU A 496 15.46 4.43 -12.13
C LEU A 496 14.03 4.84 -11.80
N VAL A 497 13.82 6.00 -11.17
CA VAL A 497 12.48 6.55 -10.93
C VAL A 497 11.74 6.78 -12.25
N GLN A 498 12.39 7.43 -13.23
CA GLN A 498 11.80 7.63 -14.54
C GLN A 498 11.51 6.31 -15.25
N SER A 499 12.39 5.31 -15.13
CA SER A 499 12.18 3.99 -15.71
C SER A 499 10.97 3.27 -15.08
N ILE A 500 10.84 3.30 -13.75
CA ILE A 500 9.71 2.71 -13.02
C ILE A 500 8.40 3.39 -13.45
N LEU A 501 8.36 4.73 -13.50
CA LEU A 501 7.17 5.49 -13.91
C LEU A 501 6.74 5.17 -15.35
N ASN A 502 7.70 5.10 -16.28
CA ASN A 502 7.40 4.75 -17.69
C ASN A 502 6.81 3.33 -17.81
N ILE A 503 7.34 2.36 -17.06
CA ILE A 503 6.83 0.97 -17.07
C ILE A 503 5.42 0.90 -16.47
N LEU A 504 5.16 1.64 -15.39
CA LEU A 504 3.83 1.73 -14.79
C LEU A 504 2.81 2.35 -15.75
N GLU A 505 3.19 3.42 -16.44
CA GLU A 505 2.35 4.06 -17.46
C GLU A 505 2.07 3.12 -18.64
N GLU A 506 3.08 2.44 -19.17
CA GLU A 506 2.93 1.48 -20.27
C GLU A 506 1.98 0.32 -19.90
N ARG A 507 2.08 -0.17 -18.67
CA ARG A 507 1.15 -1.19 -18.17
C ARG A 507 -0.27 -0.69 -17.98
N GLN A 508 -0.43 0.53 -17.45
CA GLN A 508 -1.75 1.12 -17.30
C GLN A 508 -2.44 1.30 -18.67
N GLN A 509 -1.69 1.76 -19.67
CA GLN A 509 -2.19 1.87 -21.05
C GLN A 509 -2.53 0.50 -21.65
N SER A 510 -1.71 -0.52 -21.39
CA SER A 510 -1.94 -1.90 -21.87
C SER A 510 -3.19 -2.55 -21.24
N GLN A 511 -3.44 -2.30 -19.95
CA GLN A 511 -4.63 -2.80 -19.25
C GLN A 511 -5.92 -2.13 -19.76
N ALA A 512 -5.88 -0.83 -20.02
CA ALA A 512 -7.02 -0.10 -20.59
C ALA A 512 -7.40 -0.62 -22.00
N GLY A 513 -6.41 -1.00 -22.81
CA GLY A 513 -6.64 -1.58 -24.13
C GLY A 513 -7.25 -3.00 -24.10
N GLN A 514 -6.93 -3.80 -23.09
CA GLN A 514 -7.48 -5.16 -22.94
C GLN A 514 -8.95 -5.14 -22.46
N GLN A 515 -9.31 -4.21 -21.56
CA GLN A 515 -10.69 -4.09 -21.08
C GLN A 515 -11.66 -3.65 -22.20
N GLN A 516 -11.24 -2.76 -23.10
CA GLN A 516 -12.06 -2.37 -24.26
C GLN A 516 -12.24 -3.49 -25.29
N ALA A 517 -11.27 -4.40 -25.41
CA ALA A 517 -11.37 -5.55 -26.31
C ALA A 517 -12.29 -6.66 -25.74
N GLU A 518 -12.32 -6.82 -24.42
CA GLU A 518 -13.21 -7.76 -23.73
C GLU A 518 -14.67 -7.26 -23.72
N GLU A 519 -14.92 -5.97 -23.51
CA GLU A 519 -16.29 -5.41 -23.63
C GLU A 519 -16.84 -5.48 -25.06
N ALA A 520 -16.02 -5.20 -26.07
CA ALA A 520 -16.42 -5.33 -27.48
C ALA A 520 -16.71 -6.78 -27.89
N SER A 521 -16.10 -7.76 -27.20
CA SER A 521 -16.34 -9.19 -27.42
C SER A 521 -17.57 -9.69 -26.65
N ALA A 522 -17.87 -9.10 -25.49
CA ALA A 522 -19.05 -9.41 -24.69
C ALA A 522 -20.35 -8.89 -25.34
N GLU A 523 -20.33 -7.73 -26.00
CA GLU A 523 -21.50 -7.16 -26.67
C GLU A 523 -21.88 -7.88 -27.98
N ALA A 524 -20.93 -8.60 -28.60
CA ALA A 524 -21.18 -9.36 -29.83
C ALA A 524 -21.93 -10.70 -29.62
N GLN A 525 -22.04 -11.20 -28.38
CA GLN A 525 -22.73 -12.46 -28.07
C GLN A 525 -24.17 -12.28 -27.54
N ALA A 526 -24.65 -11.05 -27.38
CA ALA A 526 -26.00 -10.75 -26.92
C ALA A 526 -26.95 -10.38 -28.08
N GLN A 527 -27.19 -11.31 -29.02
CA GLN A 527 -28.37 -11.25 -29.90
C GLN A 527 -29.40 -12.31 -29.50
N PRO A 528 -30.70 -11.96 -29.42
CA PRO A 528 -31.73 -12.84 -28.88
C PRO A 528 -32.27 -13.81 -29.95
N GLU A 529 -32.01 -15.11 -29.79
CA GLU A 529 -32.70 -16.15 -30.55
C GLU A 529 -34.11 -16.44 -29.98
N ALA A 530 -35.07 -16.54 -30.89
CA ALA A 530 -36.48 -16.83 -30.65
C ALA A 530 -36.74 -18.34 -30.41
N PRO A 531 -37.91 -18.75 -29.87
CA PRO A 531 -38.04 -19.97 -29.07
C PRO A 531 -38.51 -21.20 -29.86
N ALA A 532 -37.94 -22.37 -29.59
CA ALA A 532 -38.54 -23.67 -29.93
C ALA A 532 -38.10 -24.81 -28.98
N GLN A 533 -39.09 -25.29 -28.21
CA GLN A 533 -39.42 -26.68 -27.85
C GLN A 533 -38.46 -27.58 -27.03
N ALA A 534 -38.87 -27.77 -25.76
CA ALA A 534 -39.18 -29.02 -25.03
C ALA A 534 -38.23 -30.25 -25.03
N GLU A 535 -37.65 -30.47 -23.83
CA GLU A 535 -37.32 -31.73 -23.10
C GLU A 535 -36.25 -32.72 -23.63
N PRO A 536 -35.57 -33.54 -22.76
CA PRO A 536 -35.60 -33.63 -21.29
C PRO A 536 -34.20 -33.65 -20.59
N GLU A 537 -34.28 -33.63 -19.26
CA GLU A 537 -33.27 -33.64 -18.18
C GLU A 537 -32.03 -34.56 -18.32
N ALA A 538 -30.84 -34.04 -17.98
CA ALA A 538 -29.78 -34.65 -17.13
C ALA A 538 -28.62 -33.63 -16.87
N PRO A 539 -27.71 -33.86 -15.91
CA PRO A 539 -27.54 -33.07 -14.69
C PRO A 539 -26.50 -31.94 -14.76
N VAL A 540 -26.64 -31.03 -13.81
CA VAL A 540 -25.77 -29.88 -13.47
C VAL A 540 -24.29 -30.29 -13.41
N GLN A 541 -23.48 -29.76 -14.33
CA GLN A 541 -22.02 -29.69 -14.21
C GLN A 541 -21.63 -28.30 -13.76
N ALA A 542 -20.83 -28.26 -12.69
CA ALA A 542 -20.21 -27.06 -12.17
C ALA A 542 -19.39 -26.37 -13.26
N ALA A 543 -19.50 -25.05 -13.34
CA ALA A 543 -18.65 -24.23 -14.20
C ALA A 543 -17.21 -24.32 -13.70
N GLU A 544 -16.43 -25.21 -14.30
CA GLU A 544 -14.97 -25.19 -14.21
C GLU A 544 -14.48 -23.97 -15.01
N THR A 545 -13.74 -23.10 -14.33
CA THR A 545 -12.91 -22.06 -14.96
C THR A 545 -12.14 -22.66 -16.14
N PRO A 546 -12.04 -21.99 -17.29
CA PRO A 546 -11.32 -22.52 -18.45
C PRO A 546 -9.85 -22.73 -18.08
N VAL A 547 -9.47 -23.99 -17.86
CA VAL A 547 -8.10 -24.41 -17.60
C VAL A 547 -7.32 -24.14 -18.89
N ASN A 548 -6.37 -23.19 -18.84
CA ASN A 548 -5.47 -22.95 -19.95
C ASN A 548 -4.75 -24.27 -20.30
N PRO A 549 -4.94 -24.83 -21.51
CA PRO A 549 -4.45 -26.17 -21.85
C PRO A 549 -2.93 -26.27 -21.83
N ARG A 550 -2.22 -25.13 -21.91
CA ARG A 550 -0.75 -25.06 -21.88
C ARG A 550 -0.16 -25.24 -20.48
N GLY A 551 -0.97 -25.12 -19.43
CA GLY A 551 -0.53 -25.20 -18.04
C GLY A 551 0.06 -23.89 -17.51
N ILE A 552 0.77 -23.97 -16.38
CA ILE A 552 1.39 -22.82 -15.71
C ILE A 552 2.60 -22.33 -16.52
N LEU A 553 2.77 -21.01 -16.66
CA LEU A 553 3.96 -20.40 -17.26
C LEU A 553 5.19 -20.72 -16.40
N LEU A 554 6.23 -21.28 -17.00
CA LEU A 554 7.47 -21.62 -16.29
C LEU A 554 8.50 -20.48 -16.40
N PHE A 555 8.74 -19.99 -17.63
CA PHE A 555 9.67 -18.89 -17.90
C PHE A 555 9.43 -18.31 -19.30
N THR A 556 10.11 -17.22 -19.59
CA THR A 556 10.08 -16.54 -20.89
C THR A 556 11.49 -16.47 -21.46
N LEU A 557 11.69 -16.91 -22.70
CA LEU A 557 12.99 -16.84 -23.37
C LEU A 557 13.05 -15.57 -24.25
N ASP A 558 13.97 -14.66 -23.97
CA ASP A 558 14.23 -13.50 -24.82
C ASP A 558 15.11 -13.89 -26.02
N ILE A 559 14.56 -13.75 -27.23
CA ILE A 559 15.24 -14.11 -28.47
C ILE A 559 15.59 -12.82 -29.22
N ASP A 560 16.88 -12.50 -29.28
CA ASP A 560 17.42 -11.40 -30.09
C ASP A 560 17.32 -11.75 -31.59
N MET A 561 16.62 -10.92 -32.34
CA MET A 561 16.39 -11.07 -33.78
C MET A 561 17.57 -10.56 -34.62
N GLY A 562 18.59 -9.95 -34.00
CA GLY A 562 19.79 -9.41 -34.65
C GLY A 562 19.61 -8.03 -35.28
N ASP A 563 18.40 -7.45 -35.22
CA ASP A 563 18.08 -6.08 -35.62
C ASP A 563 17.95 -5.13 -34.41
N GLY A 564 18.32 -5.61 -33.21
CA GLY A 564 18.17 -4.90 -31.95
C GLY A 564 16.78 -5.04 -31.32
N THR A 565 15.89 -5.87 -31.89
CA THR A 565 14.62 -6.26 -31.27
C THR A 565 14.74 -7.63 -30.61
N SER A 566 14.16 -7.75 -29.42
CA SER A 566 14.05 -9.02 -28.70
C SER A 566 12.58 -9.43 -28.64
N ILE A 567 12.30 -10.69 -28.95
CA ILE A 567 10.96 -11.26 -28.91
C ILE A 567 10.91 -12.30 -27.80
N GLN A 568 9.90 -12.19 -26.95
CA GLN A 568 9.66 -13.08 -25.82
C GLN A 568 8.93 -14.36 -26.25
N LEU A 569 9.49 -15.52 -25.90
CA LEU A 569 8.88 -16.82 -26.08
C LEU A 569 8.44 -17.42 -24.73
N PRO A 570 7.15 -17.35 -24.37
CA PRO A 570 6.66 -17.93 -23.11
C PRO A 570 6.56 -19.46 -23.19
N VAL A 571 7.20 -20.13 -22.23
CA VAL A 571 7.23 -21.60 -22.11
C VAL A 571 6.39 -22.04 -20.91
N HIS A 572 5.37 -22.85 -21.15
CA HIS A 572 4.48 -23.38 -20.12
C HIS A 572 4.78 -24.85 -19.81
N ARG A 573 4.31 -25.32 -18.66
CA ARG A 573 4.61 -26.67 -18.13
C ARG A 573 4.28 -27.83 -19.08
N ASN A 574 3.24 -27.68 -19.90
CA ASN A 574 2.81 -28.74 -20.81
C ASN A 574 3.24 -28.51 -22.27
N ASP A 575 4.03 -27.47 -22.54
CA ASP A 575 4.50 -27.18 -23.90
C ASP A 575 5.54 -28.21 -24.34
N ASN A 576 5.49 -28.61 -25.62
CA ASN A 576 6.55 -29.38 -26.25
C ASN A 576 7.60 -28.39 -26.82
N PRO A 577 8.86 -28.39 -26.34
CA PRO A 577 9.87 -27.42 -26.78
C PRO A 577 10.07 -27.39 -28.30
N ARG A 578 9.96 -28.54 -28.97
CA ARG A 578 10.16 -28.64 -30.42
C ARG A 578 9.01 -28.02 -31.21
N GLU A 579 7.78 -28.29 -30.81
CA GLU A 579 6.60 -27.71 -31.46
C GLU A 579 6.53 -26.20 -31.21
N LEU A 580 6.87 -25.77 -29.99
CA LEU A 580 6.91 -24.37 -29.62
C LEU A 580 7.98 -23.59 -30.41
N ALA A 581 9.21 -24.10 -30.51
CA ALA A 581 10.26 -23.51 -31.34
C ALA A 581 9.87 -23.46 -32.83
N THR A 582 9.23 -24.52 -33.34
CA THR A 582 8.81 -24.58 -34.74
C THR A 582 7.74 -23.53 -35.04
N THR A 583 6.76 -23.39 -34.16
CA THR A 583 5.67 -22.40 -34.27
C THR A 583 6.24 -20.99 -34.18
N PHE A 584 7.10 -20.74 -33.19
CA PHE A 584 7.76 -19.45 -33.00
C PHE A 584 8.60 -19.04 -34.21
N CYS A 585 9.39 -19.96 -34.78
CA CYS A 585 10.16 -19.66 -35.99
C CYS A 585 9.26 -19.39 -37.20
N ALA A 586 8.14 -20.11 -37.35
CA ALA A 586 7.19 -19.89 -38.43
C ALA A 586 6.49 -18.52 -38.33
N GLU A 587 6.07 -18.12 -37.13
CA GLU A 587 5.41 -16.84 -36.87
C GLU A 587 6.35 -15.64 -37.08
N ASN A 588 7.59 -15.75 -36.60
CA ASN A 588 8.58 -14.67 -36.66
C ASN A 588 9.47 -14.72 -37.92
N LYS A 589 9.15 -15.60 -38.89
CA LYS A 589 9.88 -15.77 -40.15
C LYS A 589 11.38 -16.08 -39.95
N LEU A 590 11.71 -16.78 -38.88
CA LEU A 590 13.07 -17.28 -38.63
C LEU A 590 13.33 -18.54 -39.45
N GLY A 591 14.57 -18.69 -39.92
CA GLY A 591 14.99 -19.90 -40.64
C GLY A 591 14.84 -21.16 -39.77
N GLN A 592 14.45 -22.28 -40.39
CA GLN A 592 14.25 -23.57 -39.69
C GLN A 592 15.56 -24.10 -39.07
N GLU A 593 16.70 -23.61 -39.53
CA GLU A 593 18.02 -23.87 -38.95
C GLU A 593 18.17 -23.39 -37.50
N ASN A 594 17.32 -22.46 -37.04
CA ASN A 594 17.35 -21.94 -35.66
C ASN A 594 16.56 -22.80 -34.66
N ILE A 595 15.71 -23.72 -35.15
CA ILE A 595 14.87 -24.57 -34.29
C ILE A 595 15.71 -25.40 -33.30
N PRO A 596 16.81 -26.08 -33.70
CA PRO A 596 17.62 -26.84 -32.74
C PRO A 596 18.20 -25.98 -31.63
N ALA A 597 18.69 -24.77 -31.94
CA ALA A 597 19.27 -23.87 -30.95
C ALA A 597 18.24 -23.39 -29.92
N LEU A 598 17.00 -23.10 -30.36
CA LEU A 598 15.91 -22.73 -29.46
C LEU A 598 15.45 -23.89 -28.58
N VAL A 599 15.40 -25.11 -29.13
CA VAL A 599 15.08 -26.31 -28.35
C VAL A 599 16.15 -26.55 -27.28
N ASP A 600 17.42 -26.50 -27.65
CA ASP A 600 18.54 -26.68 -26.71
C ASP A 600 18.50 -25.62 -25.59
N ALA A 601 18.17 -24.36 -25.91
CA ALA A 601 18.04 -23.29 -24.93
C ALA A 601 16.86 -23.50 -23.96
N MET A 602 15.69 -23.92 -24.47
CA MET A 602 14.53 -24.25 -23.64
C MET A 602 14.78 -25.46 -22.75
N GLU A 603 15.39 -26.53 -23.28
CA GLU A 603 15.73 -27.72 -22.50
C GLU A 603 16.79 -27.42 -21.42
N ALA A 604 17.78 -26.57 -21.72
CA ALA A 604 18.78 -26.14 -20.75
C ALA A 604 18.17 -25.33 -19.59
N GLN A 605 17.22 -24.44 -19.89
CA GLN A 605 16.46 -23.69 -18.87
C GLN A 605 15.53 -24.61 -18.07
N LEU A 606 14.81 -25.53 -18.73
CA LEU A 606 13.95 -26.51 -18.05
C LEU A 606 14.73 -27.46 -17.12
N ALA A 607 16.01 -27.75 -17.41
CA ALA A 607 16.86 -28.57 -16.56
C ALA A 607 17.43 -27.82 -15.34
N GLN A 608 17.34 -26.48 -15.32
CA GLN A 608 17.78 -25.65 -14.18
C GLN A 608 16.66 -25.40 -13.17
N LEU A 609 15.41 -25.58 -13.58
CA LEU A 609 14.21 -25.63 -12.72
C LEU A 609 14.08 -27.02 -12.09
#